data_AF-A0A368YCD9-F1
#
_entry.id   AF-A0A368YCD9-F1
#
_cell.length_a   1.000
_cell.length_b   1.000
_cell.length_c   1.000
_cell.angle_alpha   90.00
_cell.angle_beta   90.00
_cell.angle_gamma   90.00
#
_symmetry.space_group_name_H-M   'P 1'
#
loop_
_entity.id
_entity.type
_entity.pdbx_description
1 polymer ?
#
loop_
_entity_poly.entity_id
_entity_poly.type
_entity_poly.pdbx_seq_one_letter_code
_entity_poly.pdbx_strand_id
1 'polypeptide(L)'
;MRLGLTLPLLPMETLPSFVSHIAQRNGLRHVQDFVQDMDLSWQKILQLDPDTVQELADLTGADVEALVAGSFVPVGDGFFCFRGRDLPLSFLNRSALKYCPHCVANDRDVHGRTWGRVLWQLDSLQVCPAHGTMLDVLAPPSNARKLVMP
;
A
#
# COMPACT_ATOMS: atom_id res chain seq x y z
N MET A 1 -15.51 7.84 14.18
CA MET A 1 -16.30 6.58 14.13
C MET A 1 -15.32 5.45 13.88
N ARG A 2 -15.48 4.28 14.50
CA ARG A 2 -14.59 3.13 14.28
C ARG A 2 -15.35 1.99 13.59
N LEU A 3 -14.74 1.35 12.61
CA LEU A 3 -15.33 0.21 11.92
C LEU A 3 -15.49 -0.98 12.86
N GLY A 4 -16.61 -1.71 12.72
CA GLY A 4 -16.81 -2.97 13.42
C GLY A 4 -15.97 -4.11 12.85
N LEU A 5 -15.59 -4.03 11.57
CA LEU A 5 -14.75 -5.02 10.89
C LEU A 5 -13.44 -4.38 10.41
N THR A 6 -12.36 -4.71 11.09
CA THR A 6 -11.01 -4.23 10.76
C THR A 6 -10.07 -5.40 10.49
N LEU A 7 -8.86 -5.09 10.00
CA LEU A 7 -7.76 -6.02 9.82
C LEU A 7 -6.50 -5.42 10.44
N PRO A 8 -5.57 -6.24 10.97
CA PRO A 8 -4.29 -5.75 11.41
C PRO A 8 -3.48 -5.28 10.19
N LEU A 9 -2.77 -4.15 10.33
CA LEU A 9 -1.76 -3.73 9.39
C LEU A 9 -0.62 -4.74 9.39
N LEU A 10 -0.23 -5.23 8.22
CA LEU A 10 0.84 -6.22 8.10
C LEU A 10 2.22 -5.56 7.91
N PRO A 11 3.32 -6.28 8.21
CA PRO A 11 4.65 -5.72 8.12
C PRO A 11 4.95 -5.14 6.74
N MET A 12 5.35 -3.87 6.73
CA MET A 12 5.69 -3.13 5.51
C MET A 12 4.56 -3.11 4.47
N GLU A 13 3.31 -3.29 4.91
CA GLU A 13 2.14 -3.20 4.04
C GLU A 13 1.96 -1.78 3.53
N THR A 14 1.75 -1.64 2.23
CA THR A 14 1.49 -0.34 1.63
C THR A 14 0.09 0.16 1.99
N LEU A 15 -0.06 1.47 2.16
CA LEU A 15 -1.37 2.09 2.39
C LEU A 15 -2.44 1.62 1.38
N PRO A 16 -2.19 1.59 0.06
CA PRO A 16 -3.20 1.11 -0.89
C PRO A 16 -3.62 -0.34 -0.68
N SER A 17 -2.66 -1.21 -0.34
CA SER A 17 -2.93 -2.62 -0.02
C SER A 17 -3.82 -2.70 1.22
N PHE A 18 -3.44 -2.02 2.30
CA PHE A 18 -4.17 -2.03 3.56
C PHE A 18 -5.62 -1.56 3.38
N VAL A 19 -5.84 -0.40 2.76
CA VAL A 19 -7.20 0.14 2.55
C VAL A 19 -8.02 -0.76 1.64
N SER A 20 -7.41 -1.36 0.59
CA SER A 20 -8.11 -2.33 -0.26
C SER A 20 -8.60 -3.55 0.54
N HIS A 21 -7.80 -4.05 1.48
CA HIS A 21 -8.21 -5.16 2.33
C HIS A 21 -9.27 -4.77 3.35
N ILE A 22 -9.21 -3.57 3.93
CA ILE A 22 -10.27 -3.05 4.80
C ILE A 22 -11.58 -2.92 4.01
N ALA A 23 -11.55 -2.38 2.79
CA ALA A 23 -12.71 -2.27 1.92
C ALA A 23 -13.33 -3.65 1.63
N GLN A 24 -12.51 -4.63 1.22
CA GLN A 24 -12.96 -6.01 0.99
C GLN A 24 -13.55 -6.65 2.25
N ARG A 25 -12.95 -6.41 3.42
CA ARG A 25 -13.44 -6.92 4.70
C ARG A 25 -14.81 -6.35 5.08
N ASN A 26 -15.11 -5.14 4.63
CA ASN A 26 -16.40 -4.47 4.80
C ASN A 26 -17.37 -4.69 3.62
N GLY A 27 -17.05 -5.63 2.71
CA GLY A 27 -17.95 -6.07 1.64
C GLY A 27 -17.88 -5.24 0.36
N LEU A 28 -16.94 -4.31 0.24
CA LEU A 28 -16.80 -3.47 -0.95
C LEU A 28 -15.73 -4.00 -1.90
N ARG A 29 -16.09 -4.02 -3.18
CA ARG A 29 -15.22 -4.53 -4.26
C ARG A 29 -14.19 -3.51 -4.71
N HIS A 30 -14.53 -2.22 -4.65
CA HIS A 30 -13.68 -1.13 -5.09
C HIS A 30 -13.30 -0.24 -3.91
N VAL A 31 -12.02 0.12 -3.84
CA VAL A 31 -11.50 0.93 -2.72
C VAL A 31 -12.05 2.35 -2.76
N GLN A 32 -12.38 2.85 -3.95
CA GLN A 32 -12.96 4.18 -4.18
C GLN A 32 -14.34 4.30 -3.54
N ASP A 33 -15.18 3.27 -3.69
CA ASP A 33 -16.51 3.23 -3.08
C ASP A 33 -16.37 3.27 -1.56
N PHE A 34 -15.45 2.48 -1.00
CA PHE A 34 -15.20 2.43 0.43
C PHE A 34 -14.75 3.78 1.00
N VAL A 35 -13.76 4.42 0.38
CA VAL A 35 -13.28 5.70 0.92
C VAL A 35 -14.35 6.78 0.80
N GLN A 36 -15.17 6.75 -0.26
CA GLN A 36 -16.27 7.69 -0.43
C GLN A 36 -17.34 7.50 0.65
N ASP A 37 -17.74 6.26 0.95
CA ASP A 37 -18.71 5.96 2.00
C ASP A 37 -18.22 6.41 3.40
N MET A 38 -16.90 6.40 3.60
CA MET A 38 -16.26 6.82 4.86
C MET A 38 -15.88 8.32 4.89
N ASP A 39 -16.28 9.08 3.87
CA ASP A 39 -15.94 10.51 3.69
C ASP A 39 -14.42 10.81 3.66
N LEU A 40 -13.63 9.84 3.16
CA LEU A 40 -12.19 9.94 2.98
C LEU A 40 -11.83 10.20 1.51
N SER A 41 -10.73 10.92 1.28
CA SER A 41 -10.20 11.14 -0.06
C SER A 41 -9.11 10.12 -0.42
N TRP A 42 -9.37 9.30 -1.45
CA TRP A 42 -8.36 8.36 -1.96
C TRP A 42 -7.06 9.05 -2.36
N GLN A 43 -7.17 10.20 -3.03
CA GLN A 43 -5.99 10.96 -3.45
C GLN A 43 -5.17 11.44 -2.25
N LYS A 44 -5.84 11.95 -1.20
CA LYS A 44 -5.17 12.40 0.02
C LYS A 44 -4.51 11.25 0.78
N ILE A 45 -5.14 10.07 0.83
CA ILE A 45 -4.52 8.84 1.37
C ILE A 45 -3.23 8.51 0.62
N LEU A 46 -3.24 8.55 -0.72
CA LEU A 46 -2.06 8.26 -1.54
C LEU A 46 -0.95 9.30 -1.39
N GLN A 47 -1.31 10.53 -1.05
CA GLN A 47 -0.37 11.63 -0.79
C GLN A 47 0.11 11.67 0.67
N LEU A 48 -0.38 10.78 1.54
CA LEU A 48 -0.11 10.79 2.97
C LEU A 48 -0.44 12.14 3.63
N ASP A 49 -1.57 12.72 3.24
CA ASP A 49 -2.14 13.89 3.91
C ASP A 49 -2.33 13.58 5.42
N PRO A 50 -1.73 14.37 6.33
CA PRO A 50 -1.71 14.03 7.76
C PRO A 50 -3.10 13.84 8.37
N ASP A 51 -4.04 14.73 8.04
CA ASP A 51 -5.40 14.69 8.58
C ASP A 51 -6.14 13.44 8.07
N THR A 52 -6.07 13.16 6.77
CA THR A 52 -6.71 11.98 6.18
C THR A 52 -6.11 10.67 6.70
N VAL A 53 -4.79 10.63 6.95
CA VAL A 53 -4.13 9.45 7.55
C VAL A 53 -4.57 9.26 9.01
N GLN A 54 -4.72 10.36 9.77
CA GLN A 54 -5.26 10.29 11.12
C GLN A 54 -6.70 9.79 11.14
N GLU A 55 -7.56 10.29 10.25
CA GLU A 55 -8.95 9.81 10.12
C GLU A 55 -9.00 8.33 9.75
N LEU A 56 -8.14 7.87 8.83
CA LEU A 56 -8.02 6.46 8.48
C LEU A 56 -7.55 5.61 9.68
N ALA A 57 -6.60 6.11 10.46
CA ALA A 57 -6.13 5.45 11.68
C ALA A 57 -7.25 5.35 12.72
N ASP A 58 -8.01 6.41 12.96
CA ASP A 58 -9.15 6.41 13.88
C ASP A 58 -10.25 5.44 13.41
N LEU A 59 -10.51 5.39 12.11
CA LEU A 59 -11.51 4.53 11.49
C LEU A 59 -11.16 3.05 11.61
N THR A 60 -9.89 2.70 11.39
CA THR A 60 -9.40 1.30 11.36
C THR A 60 -8.84 0.84 12.72
N GLY A 61 -8.54 1.77 13.62
CA GLY A 61 -7.77 1.54 14.83
C GLY A 61 -6.31 1.16 14.58
N ALA A 62 -5.76 1.49 13.42
CA ALA A 62 -4.34 1.32 13.11
C ALA A 62 -3.52 2.45 13.75
N ASP A 63 -2.23 2.20 13.95
CA ASP A 63 -1.28 3.21 14.40
C ASP A 63 -0.80 4.07 13.23
N VAL A 64 -0.81 5.40 13.42
CA VAL A 64 -0.43 6.36 12.36
C VAL A 64 1.03 6.18 11.96
N GLU A 65 1.93 6.00 12.93
CA GLU A 65 3.36 5.85 12.63
C GLU A 65 3.60 4.57 11.81
N ALA A 66 2.88 3.49 12.11
CA ALA A 66 2.94 2.25 11.36
C ALA A 66 2.42 2.41 9.92
N LEU A 67 1.33 3.15 9.70
CA LEU A 67 0.81 3.46 8.36
C LEU A 67 1.81 4.27 7.53
N VAL A 68 2.46 5.25 8.14
CA VAL A 68 3.47 6.10 7.50
C VAL A 68 4.75 5.30 7.22
N ALA A 69 5.18 4.44 8.14
CA ALA A 69 6.39 3.62 7.99
C ALA A 69 6.31 2.60 6.83
N GLY A 70 5.11 2.20 6.45
CA GLY A 70 4.82 1.35 5.27
C GLY A 70 4.68 2.13 3.96
N SER A 71 5.04 3.42 3.93
CA SER A 71 4.71 4.32 2.83
C SER A 71 5.87 5.22 2.41
N PHE A 72 5.79 5.77 1.20
CA PHE A 72 6.72 6.76 0.67
C PHE A 72 6.10 8.16 0.77
N VAL A 73 6.54 8.97 1.73
CA VAL A 73 5.97 10.30 2.01
C VAL A 73 6.47 11.29 0.97
N PRO A 74 5.61 11.94 0.17
CA PRO A 74 6.05 12.98 -0.76
C PRO A 74 6.66 14.16 0.03
N VAL A 75 7.85 14.62 -0.36
CA VAL A 75 8.50 15.80 0.26
C VAL A 75 8.65 17.00 -0.68
N GLY A 76 8.13 16.88 -1.91
CA GLY A 76 8.23 17.91 -2.95
C GLY A 76 9.35 17.63 -3.96
N ASP A 77 9.42 18.42 -5.04
CA ASP A 77 10.51 18.47 -6.02
C ASP A 77 10.94 17.13 -6.64
N GLY A 78 10.01 16.17 -6.73
CA GLY A 78 10.28 14.85 -7.27
C GLY A 78 11.04 13.93 -6.31
N PHE A 79 10.91 14.16 -5.00
CA PHE A 79 11.46 13.32 -3.95
C PHE A 79 10.38 12.75 -3.03
N PHE A 80 10.73 11.67 -2.35
CA PHE A 80 9.96 11.09 -1.26
C PHE A 80 10.87 10.77 -0.08
N CYS A 81 10.34 10.87 1.13
CA CYS A 81 10.99 10.36 2.34
C CYS A 81 10.54 8.92 2.60
N PHE A 82 11.52 8.05 2.82
CA PHE A 82 11.32 6.68 3.29
C PHE A 82 12.20 6.43 4.49
N ARG A 83 11.61 6.12 5.65
CA ARG A 83 12.34 5.83 6.90
C ARG A 83 13.41 6.89 7.24
N GLY A 84 13.06 8.17 7.07
CA GLY A 84 13.93 9.31 7.36
C GLY A 84 15.01 9.58 6.31
N ARG A 85 14.90 8.99 5.11
CA ARG A 85 15.81 9.22 3.98
C ARG A 85 15.04 9.75 2.78
N ASP A 86 15.49 10.87 2.24
CA ASP A 86 14.95 11.42 1.00
C ASP A 86 15.56 10.69 -0.21
N LEU A 87 14.69 10.25 -1.10
CA LEU A 87 15.02 9.46 -2.28
C LEU A 87 14.32 10.06 -3.51
N PRO A 88 14.98 10.11 -4.68
CA PRO A 88 14.36 10.60 -5.91
C PRO A 88 13.24 9.69 -6.38
N LEU A 89 12.19 10.24 -6.99
CA LEU A 89 11.07 9.46 -7.58
C LEU A 89 11.53 8.37 -8.55
N SER A 90 12.66 8.54 -9.23
CA SER A 90 13.24 7.54 -10.14
C SER A 90 13.62 6.23 -9.45
N PHE A 91 13.69 6.21 -8.11
CA PHE A 91 13.91 4.98 -7.35
C PHE A 91 12.63 4.15 -7.20
N LEU A 92 11.46 4.67 -7.56
CA LEU A 92 10.20 3.95 -7.50
C LEU A 92 9.73 3.52 -8.87
N ASN A 93 9.30 2.27 -8.95
CA ASN A 93 8.53 1.73 -10.05
C ASN A 93 7.12 1.43 -9.56
N ARG A 94 6.20 2.34 -9.87
CA ARG A 94 4.77 2.21 -9.52
C ARG A 94 3.92 1.71 -10.69
N SER A 95 4.51 1.52 -11.87
CA SER A 95 3.80 1.03 -13.06
C SER A 95 3.78 -0.50 -13.15
N ALA A 96 4.73 -1.16 -12.49
CA ALA A 96 4.82 -2.61 -12.39
C ALA A 96 4.70 -3.06 -10.93
N LEU A 97 3.81 -4.01 -10.66
CA LEU A 97 3.69 -4.61 -9.32
C LEU A 97 4.63 -5.79 -9.20
N LYS A 98 5.76 -5.59 -8.52
CA LYS A 98 6.67 -6.69 -8.18
C LYS A 98 6.17 -7.47 -6.97
N TYR A 99 6.47 -8.77 -6.94
CA TYR A 99 6.17 -9.61 -5.79
C TYR A 99 7.12 -10.81 -5.72
N CYS A 100 7.21 -11.42 -4.54
CA CYS A 100 7.92 -12.70 -4.37
C CYS A 100 6.89 -13.84 -4.27
N PRO A 101 6.95 -14.87 -5.13
CA PRO A 101 5.99 -15.99 -5.08
C PRO A 101 6.05 -16.75 -3.75
N HIS A 102 7.23 -16.90 -3.16
CA HIS A 102 7.39 -17.54 -1.84
C HIS A 102 6.74 -16.73 -0.72
N CYS A 103 6.93 -15.39 -0.71
CA CYS A 103 6.22 -14.53 0.24
C CYS A 103 4.71 -14.68 0.07
N VAL A 104 4.20 -14.56 -1.16
CA VAL A 104 2.76 -14.64 -1.44
C VAL A 104 2.17 -15.98 -1.01
N ALA A 105 2.86 -17.09 -1.25
CA ALA A 105 2.42 -18.41 -0.78
C ALA A 105 2.35 -18.46 0.75
N ASN A 106 3.44 -18.06 1.44
CA ASN A 106 3.50 -18.06 2.90
C ASN A 106 2.49 -17.10 3.54
N ASP A 107 2.24 -15.95 2.91
CA ASP A 107 1.28 -14.95 3.40
C ASP A 107 -0.14 -15.53 3.47
N ARG A 108 -0.53 -16.28 2.44
CA ARG A 108 -1.83 -16.96 2.40
C ARG A 108 -1.94 -18.01 3.51
N ASP A 109 -0.89 -18.78 3.74
CA ASP A 109 -0.89 -19.85 4.74
C ASP A 109 -0.91 -19.30 6.18
N VAL A 110 -0.15 -18.24 6.45
CA VAL A 110 0.02 -17.69 7.81
C VAL A 110 -1.06 -16.65 8.16
N HIS A 111 -1.40 -15.77 7.22
CA HIS A 111 -2.28 -14.62 7.48
C HIS A 111 -3.64 -14.72 6.80
N GLY A 112 -3.87 -15.74 5.97
CA GLY A 112 -5.11 -15.89 5.19
C GLY A 112 -5.28 -14.81 4.09
N ARG A 113 -4.30 -13.91 3.93
CA ARG A 113 -4.30 -12.85 2.91
C ARG A 113 -2.87 -12.49 2.51
N THR A 114 -2.72 -12.10 1.25
CA THR A 114 -1.48 -11.58 0.68
C THR A 114 -1.52 -10.06 0.70
N TRP A 115 -0.39 -9.37 0.85
CA TRP A 115 -0.35 -7.91 0.82
C TRP A 115 0.81 -7.36 -0.02
N GLY A 116 0.64 -6.13 -0.50
CA GLY A 116 1.69 -5.39 -1.17
C GLY A 116 2.72 -4.87 -0.17
N ARG A 117 4.00 -5.18 -0.38
CA ARG A 117 5.09 -4.68 0.45
C ARG A 117 5.71 -3.43 -0.15
N VAL A 118 5.97 -2.41 0.67
CA VAL A 118 6.54 -1.11 0.23
C VAL A 118 7.86 -1.26 -0.53
N LEU A 119 8.71 -2.19 -0.09
CA LEU A 119 10.01 -2.44 -0.72
C LEU A 119 9.88 -2.92 -2.17
N TRP A 120 8.79 -3.60 -2.53
CA TRP A 120 8.57 -4.06 -3.90
C TRP A 120 8.34 -2.92 -4.89
N GLN A 121 8.06 -1.70 -4.43
CA GLN A 121 7.97 -0.53 -5.29
C GLN A 121 9.34 0.09 -5.61
N LEU A 122 10.42 -0.31 -4.93
CA LEU A 122 11.77 0.18 -5.23
C LEU A 122 12.26 -0.45 -6.54
N ASP A 123 12.57 0.35 -7.56
CA ASP A 123 12.95 -0.13 -8.89
C ASP A 123 14.19 -1.03 -8.84
N SER A 124 15.20 -0.63 -8.06
CA SER A 124 16.45 -1.39 -7.90
C SER A 124 16.30 -2.71 -7.14
N LEU A 125 15.20 -2.93 -6.41
CA LEU A 125 14.97 -4.19 -5.70
C LEU A 125 14.51 -5.26 -6.69
N GLN A 126 15.43 -6.12 -7.12
CA GLN A 126 15.14 -7.22 -8.05
C GLN A 126 15.05 -8.57 -7.33
N VAL A 127 15.67 -8.70 -6.16
CA VAL A 127 15.72 -9.94 -5.37
C VAL A 127 14.97 -9.76 -4.07
N CYS A 128 14.16 -10.75 -3.69
CA CYS A 128 13.46 -10.78 -2.42
C CYS A 128 14.48 -10.86 -1.26
N PRO A 129 14.48 -9.90 -0.30
CA PRO A 129 15.42 -9.93 0.80
C PRO A 129 15.18 -11.09 1.80
N ALA A 130 13.98 -11.66 1.81
CA ALA A 130 13.63 -12.77 2.70
C ALA A 130 13.99 -14.15 2.13
N HIS A 131 13.91 -14.32 0.81
CA HIS A 131 14.06 -15.64 0.15
C HIS A 131 15.21 -15.73 -0.84
N GLY A 132 15.87 -14.61 -1.19
CA GLY A 132 16.98 -14.60 -2.14
C GLY A 132 16.59 -14.91 -3.60
N THR A 133 15.30 -14.96 -3.92
CA THR A 133 14.79 -15.23 -5.28
C THR A 133 14.51 -13.95 -6.05
N MET A 134 14.55 -14.02 -7.38
CA MET A 134 14.09 -12.92 -8.23
C MET A 134 12.62 -12.59 -7.92
N LEU A 135 12.27 -11.30 -7.94
CA LEU A 135 10.89 -10.84 -7.86
C LEU A 135 10.23 -10.98 -9.22
N ASP A 136 9.01 -11.52 -9.23
CA ASP A 136 8.17 -11.57 -10.42
C ASP A 136 7.41 -10.25 -10.58
N VAL A 137 7.06 -9.93 -11.81
CA VAL A 137 6.22 -8.77 -12.15
C VAL A 137 4.82 -9.26 -12.49
N LEU A 138 3.82 -8.74 -11.78
CA LEU A 138 2.43 -9.00 -12.12
C LEU A 138 2.10 -8.25 -13.42
N ALA A 139 1.64 -8.99 -14.42
CA ALA A 139 1.16 -8.39 -15.66
C ALA A 139 -0.01 -7.43 -15.35
N PRO A 140 -0.06 -6.26 -16.00
CA PRO A 140 -1.21 -5.38 -15.84
C PRO A 140 -2.48 -6.12 -16.28
N PRO A 141 -3.63 -5.91 -15.59
CA PRO A 141 -4.87 -6.51 -16.03
C PRO A 141 -5.18 -6.01 -17.45
N SER A 142 -5.69 -6.90 -18.30
CA SER A 142 -5.94 -6.67 -19.74
C SER A 142 -6.91 -5.52 -20.04
N ASN A 143 -7.52 -4.93 -19.01
CA ASN A 143 -8.44 -3.81 -19.03
C ASN A 143 -8.04 -2.66 -18.09
N ALA A 144 -6.76 -2.53 -17.72
CA ALA A 144 -6.28 -1.41 -16.92
C ALA A 144 -6.51 -0.06 -17.65
N ARG A 145 -7.60 0.64 -17.32
CA ARG A 145 -7.66 2.10 -17.51
C ARG A 145 -6.44 2.65 -16.80
N LYS A 146 -5.56 3.34 -17.54
CA LYS A 146 -4.41 4.05 -16.98
C LYS A 146 -4.92 4.89 -15.81
N LEU A 147 -4.60 4.48 -14.59
CA LEU A 147 -4.65 5.38 -13.45
C LEU A 147 -3.54 6.40 -13.72
N VAL A 148 -3.90 7.47 -14.39
CA VAL A 148 -3.06 8.66 -14.51
C VAL A 148 -3.03 9.22 -13.10
N MET A 149 -1.98 8.90 -12.35
CA MET A 149 -1.64 9.63 -11.15
C MET A 149 -0.89 10.88 -11.61
N PRO A 150 -1.40 12.09 -11.33
CA PRO A 150 -0.74 13.34 -11.69
C PRO A 150 0.58 13.53 -10.94
#